data_AF-A0A8S8YJH3-F1
#
_entry.id   AF-A0A8S8YJH3-F1
#
_cell.length_a   1.000
_cell.length_b   1.000
_cell.length_c   1.000
_cell.angle_alpha   90.00
_cell.angle_beta   90.00
_cell.angle_gamma   90.00
#
_symmetry.space_group_name_H-M   'P 1'
#
loop_
_entity.id
_entity.type
_entity.pdbx_description
1 polymer ?
#
loop_
_entity_poly.entity_id
_entity_poly.type
_entity_poly.pdbx_seq_one_letter_code
_entity_poly.pdbx_strand_id
1 'polypeptide(L)'
;MVLLLWIPLKEKPGIGTILNAILIAATIEVLLPILPTPEAFSLQIIQVLVGIVLVAIGSGLYLTANLGPGPRDGTMTGLTKVTGIPIGRIRSGIEIFVIAIGWTLGGKFGIGTILFAILIGPCVAICLNMAGRLGKPSDD
;
A
#
# COMPACT_ATOMS: atom_id res chain seq x y z
N MET A 1 14.11 -2.64 -8.64
CA MET A 1 13.95 -1.23 -9.03
C MET A 1 13.46 -0.36 -7.86
N VAL A 2 12.32 -0.66 -7.21
CA VAL A 2 11.83 0.14 -6.07
C VAL A 2 12.77 0.13 -4.84
N LEU A 3 13.41 -1.00 -4.53
CA LEU A 3 14.34 -1.14 -3.40
C LEU A 3 15.59 -0.25 -3.52
N LEU A 4 15.93 0.26 -4.72
CA LEU A 4 17.05 1.19 -4.89
C LEU A 4 16.77 2.55 -4.25
N LEU A 5 15.50 2.94 -4.16
CA LEU A 5 15.08 4.18 -3.48
C LEU A 5 15.33 4.10 -1.97
N TRP A 6 15.57 2.92 -1.41
CA TRP A 6 15.80 2.75 0.03
C TRP A 6 17.24 3.07 0.45
N ILE A 7 18.19 3.02 -0.50
CA ILE A 7 19.60 3.36 -0.26
C ILE A 7 19.74 4.80 0.28
N PRO A 8 19.15 5.84 -0.34
CA PRO A 8 19.17 7.19 0.22
C PRO A 8 18.26 7.35 1.46
N LEU A 9 17.18 6.57 1.56
CA LEU A 9 16.23 6.64 2.69
C LEU A 9 16.71 5.89 3.95
N LYS A 10 17.82 5.16 3.88
CA LYS A 10 18.38 4.33 4.95
C LYS A 10 17.37 3.33 5.53
N GLU A 11 16.43 2.87 4.72
CA GLU A 11 15.47 1.83 5.09
C GLU A 11 16.12 0.46 4.92
N LYS A 12 16.05 -0.37 5.97
CA LYS A 12 16.66 -1.70 5.98
C LYS A 12 15.61 -2.76 5.68
N PRO A 13 15.80 -3.62 4.66
CA PRO A 13 14.92 -4.75 4.44
C PRO A 13 14.97 -5.70 5.64
N GLY A 14 13.79 -6.05 6.15
CA GLY A 14 13.62 -7.03 7.21
C GLY A 14 13.02 -8.33 6.67
N ILE A 15 12.78 -9.29 7.57
CA ILE A 15 12.11 -10.55 7.20
C ILE A 15 10.71 -10.29 6.63
N GLY A 16 10.01 -9.27 7.13
CA GLY A 16 8.72 -8.81 6.64
C GLY A 16 8.78 -8.31 5.20
N THR A 17 9.91 -7.77 4.73
CA THR A 17 10.07 -7.34 3.33
C THR A 17 10.09 -8.53 2.38
N ILE A 18 10.79 -9.60 2.76
CA ILE A 18 10.88 -10.85 1.99
C ILE A 18 9.53 -11.57 2.01
N LEU A 19 8.95 -11.72 3.21
CA LEU A 19 7.64 -12.35 3.38
C LEU A 19 6.54 -11.59 2.63
N ASN A 20 6.56 -10.25 2.66
CA ASN A 20 5.59 -9.44 1.91
C ASN A 20 5.67 -9.73 0.40
N ALA A 21 6.88 -9.78 -0.17
CA ALA A 21 7.05 -10.07 -1.59
C ALA A 21 6.55 -11.48 -1.96
N ILE A 22 6.91 -12.49 -1.15
CA ILE A 22 6.52 -13.89 -1.40
C ILE A 22 5.01 -14.08 -1.20
N LEU A 23 4.48 -13.62 -0.07
CA LEU A 23 3.07 -13.82 0.28
C LEU A 23 2.15 -13.08 -0.68
N ILE A 24 2.47 -11.85 -1.08
CA ILE A 24 1.65 -11.12 -2.07
C ILE A 24 1.65 -11.88 -3.40
N ALA A 25 2.82 -12.32 -3.88
CA ALA A 25 2.92 -13.07 -5.14
C ALA A 25 2.10 -14.36 -5.09
N ALA A 26 2.29 -15.18 -4.06
CA ALA A 26 1.56 -16.44 -3.88
C ALA A 26 0.04 -16.20 -3.73
N THR A 27 -0.35 -15.18 -2.96
CA THR A 27 -1.75 -14.80 -2.75
C THR A 27 -2.41 -14.42 -4.07
N ILE A 28 -1.74 -13.59 -4.89
CA ILE A 28 -2.24 -13.20 -6.21
C ILE A 28 -2.42 -14.43 -7.11
N GLU A 29 -1.44 -15.32 -7.16
CA GLU A 29 -1.48 -16.53 -7.99
C GLU A 29 -2.64 -17.46 -7.63
N VAL A 30 -2.93 -17.60 -6.32
CA VAL A 30 -4.04 -18.44 -5.84
C VAL A 30 -5.40 -17.74 -5.99
N LEU A 31 -5.51 -16.45 -5.68
CA LEU A 31 -6.80 -15.75 -5.65
C LEU A 31 -7.28 -15.27 -7.01
N LEU A 32 -6.39 -14.88 -7.93
CA LEU A 32 -6.79 -14.41 -9.26
C LEU A 32 -7.76 -15.35 -10.00
N PRO A 33 -7.55 -16.68 -10.05
CA PRO A 33 -8.48 -17.59 -10.73
C PRO A 33 -9.80 -17.80 -9.96
N ILE A 34 -9.84 -17.47 -8.68
CA ILE A 34 -11.01 -17.68 -7.80
C ILE A 34 -11.89 -16.43 -7.74
N LEU A 35 -11.29 -15.24 -7.86
CA LEU A 35 -12.00 -13.98 -7.70
C LEU A 35 -12.97 -13.73 -8.86
N PRO A 36 -14.20 -13.27 -8.57
CA PRO A 36 -15.16 -12.94 -9.61
C PRO A 36 -14.68 -11.74 -10.44
N THR A 37 -15.07 -11.73 -11.71
CA THR A 37 -14.86 -10.62 -12.65
C THR A 37 -16.22 -10.04 -13.07
N PRO A 38 -16.76 -9.09 -12.31
CA PRO A 38 -18.09 -8.55 -12.57
C PRO A 38 -18.13 -7.78 -13.90
N GLU A 39 -19.16 -8.01 -14.70
CA GLU A 39 -19.40 -7.23 -15.93
C GLU A 39 -20.02 -5.87 -15.63
N ALA A 40 -20.86 -5.80 -14.59
CA ALA A 40 -21.52 -4.57 -14.19
C ALA A 40 -20.52 -3.57 -13.60
N PHE A 41 -20.46 -2.37 -14.18
CA PHE A 41 -19.54 -1.31 -13.75
C PHE A 41 -19.67 -0.97 -12.26
N SER A 42 -20.88 -0.95 -11.70
CA SER A 42 -21.11 -0.70 -10.27
C SER A 42 -20.44 -1.74 -9.38
N LEU A 43 -20.52 -3.02 -9.74
CA LEU A 43 -19.88 -4.11 -9.00
C LEU A 43 -18.35 -4.05 -9.11
N GLN A 44 -17.81 -3.65 -10.26
CA GLN A 44 -16.37 -3.42 -10.41
C GLN A 44 -15.87 -2.33 -9.45
N ILE A 45 -16.60 -1.21 -9.34
CA ILE A 45 -16.25 -0.13 -8.42
C ILE A 45 -16.31 -0.60 -6.96
N ILE A 46 -17.36 -1.34 -6.58
CA ILE A 46 -17.48 -1.90 -5.23
C ILE A 46 -16.29 -2.82 -4.93
N GLN A 47 -15.93 -3.71 -5.86
CA GLN A 47 -14.80 -4.61 -5.70
C GLN A 47 -13.47 -3.86 -5.53
N VAL A 48 -13.26 -2.77 -6.29
CA VAL A 48 -12.08 -1.90 -6.12
C VAL A 48 -12.06 -1.25 -4.74
N LEU A 49 -13.20 -0.69 -4.28
CA LEU A 49 -13.29 -0.04 -2.97
C LEU A 49 -13.03 -1.03 -1.83
N VAL A 50 -13.61 -2.24 -1.89
CA VAL A 50 -13.33 -3.32 -0.94
C VAL A 50 -11.84 -3.68 -0.96
N GLY A 51 -11.25 -3.82 -2.15
CA GLY A 51 -9.82 -4.08 -2.31
C GLY A 51 -8.93 -3.02 -1.65
N ILE A 52 -9.25 -1.73 -1.84
CA ILE A 52 -8.51 -0.61 -1.21
C ILE A 52 -8.54 -0.72 0.31
N VAL A 53 -9.72 -1.00 0.88
CA VAL A 53 -9.89 -1.16 2.33
C VAL A 53 -9.10 -2.37 2.84
N LEU A 54 -9.17 -3.51 2.16
CA LEU A 54 -8.43 -4.72 2.54
C LEU A 54 -6.91 -4.49 2.49
N VAL A 55 -6.41 -3.82 1.45
CA VAL A 55 -4.99 -3.45 1.35
C VAL A 55 -4.61 -2.53 2.50
N ALA A 56 -5.42 -1.53 2.83
CA ALA A 56 -5.15 -0.61 3.93
C ALA A 56 -5.10 -1.31 5.29
N ILE A 57 -6.03 -2.24 5.55
CA ILE A 57 -6.05 -3.06 6.78
C ILE A 57 -4.79 -3.93 6.83
N GLY A 58 -4.49 -4.65 5.76
CA GLY A 58 -3.30 -5.50 5.67
C GLY A 58 -2.02 -4.71 5.93
N SER A 59 -1.85 -3.57 5.26
CA SER A 59 -0.72 -2.65 5.47
C SER A 59 -0.65 -2.16 6.91
N GLY A 60 -1.77 -1.76 7.52
CA GLY A 60 -1.80 -1.33 8.92
C GLY A 60 -1.31 -2.41 9.87
N LEU A 61 -1.86 -3.63 9.76
CA LEU A 61 -1.54 -4.76 10.63
C LEU A 61 -0.06 -5.16 10.53
N TYR A 62 0.43 -5.41 9.31
CA TYR A 62 1.79 -5.95 9.17
C TYR A 62 2.86 -4.88 9.43
N LEU A 63 2.60 -3.60 9.11
CA LEU A 63 3.55 -2.52 9.43
C LEU A 63 3.68 -2.31 10.94
N THR A 64 2.59 -2.44 11.71
CA THR A 64 2.67 -2.36 13.18
C THR A 64 3.45 -3.52 13.83
N ALA A 65 3.62 -4.65 13.12
CA ALA A 65 4.42 -5.77 13.62
C ALA A 65 5.94 -5.50 13.58
N ASN A 66 6.40 -4.38 12.99
CA ASN A 66 7.81 -3.97 12.95
C ASN A 66 8.77 -5.01 12.35
N LEU A 67 8.30 -5.93 11.51
CA LEU A 67 9.12 -6.96 10.86
C LEU A 67 9.87 -6.46 9.61
N GLY A 68 9.73 -5.18 9.29
CA GLY A 68 10.25 -4.55 8.08
C GLY A 68 9.15 -4.32 7.03
N PRO A 69 9.11 -3.14 6.38
CA PRO A 69 8.06 -2.81 5.43
C PRO A 69 8.22 -3.57 4.10
N GLY A 70 7.15 -3.72 3.32
CA GLY A 70 7.22 -4.17 1.93
C GLY A 70 7.85 -3.10 1.03
N PRO A 71 8.32 -3.43 -0.19
CA PRO A 71 9.09 -2.51 -1.05
C PRO A 71 8.45 -1.13 -1.30
N ARG A 72 7.13 -1.12 -1.56
CA ARG A 72 6.36 0.11 -1.77
C ARG A 72 6.15 0.86 -0.45
N ASP A 73 5.77 0.14 0.58
CA ASP A 73 5.49 0.71 1.89
C ASP A 73 6.75 1.25 2.58
N GLY A 74 7.93 0.67 2.32
CA GLY A 74 9.18 1.20 2.86
C GLY A 74 9.65 2.47 2.16
N THR A 75 9.29 2.65 0.89
CA THR A 75 9.45 3.95 0.22
C THR A 75 8.57 5.00 0.90
N MET A 76 7.34 4.63 1.25
CA MET A 76 6.42 5.49 1.98
C MET A 76 6.90 5.81 3.40
N THR A 77 7.31 4.82 4.21
CA THR A 77 7.79 5.03 5.58
C THR A 77 9.10 5.81 5.59
N GLY A 78 10.02 5.48 4.69
CA GLY A 78 11.31 6.17 4.55
C GLY A 78 11.15 7.64 4.15
N LEU A 79 10.31 7.94 3.16
CA LEU A 79 10.00 9.33 2.79
C LEU A 79 9.32 10.10 3.93
N THR A 80 8.38 9.45 4.64
CA THR A 80 7.74 10.06 5.81
C THR A 80 8.76 10.39 6.90
N LYS A 81 9.71 9.48 7.15
CA LYS A 81 10.78 9.65 8.14
C LYS A 81 11.75 10.78 7.79
N VAL A 82 12.11 10.93 6.52
CA VAL A 82 13.07 11.96 6.06
C VAL A 82 12.41 13.33 5.89
N THR A 83 11.16 13.38 5.43
CA THR A 83 10.46 14.64 5.10
C THR A 83 9.56 15.17 6.22
N GLY A 84 9.15 14.33 7.17
CA GLY A 84 8.15 14.66 8.19
C GLY A 84 6.72 14.78 7.65
N ILE A 85 6.49 14.55 6.35
CA ILE A 85 5.16 14.63 5.74
C ILE A 85 4.31 13.43 6.19
N PRO A 86 3.00 13.60 6.49
CA PRO A 86 2.14 12.50 6.91
C PRO A 86 2.09 11.34 5.91
N ILE A 87 2.08 10.13 6.46
CA ILE A 87 2.20 8.87 5.70
C ILE A 87 1.17 8.74 4.57
N GLY A 88 -0.07 9.19 4.80
CA GLY A 88 -1.14 9.14 3.80
C GLY A 88 -0.88 10.06 2.60
N ARG A 89 -0.30 11.25 2.82
CA ARG A 89 0.05 12.18 1.72
C ARG A 89 1.19 11.62 0.88
N ILE A 90 2.21 11.06 1.53
CA ILE A 90 3.31 10.39 0.84
C ILE A 90 2.78 9.20 0.02
N ARG A 91 1.92 8.36 0.61
CA ARG A 91 1.36 7.19 -0.08
C ARG A 91 0.61 7.58 -1.35
N SER A 92 -0.32 8.54 -1.27
CA SER A 92 -1.05 9.02 -2.45
C SER A 92 -0.14 9.72 -3.45
N GLY A 93 0.84 10.50 -2.97
CA GLY A 93 1.83 11.14 -3.83
C GLY A 93 2.66 10.15 -4.66
N ILE A 94 3.10 9.04 -4.05
CA ILE A 94 3.80 7.96 -4.77
C ILE A 94 2.91 7.38 -5.87
N GLU A 95 1.64 7.08 -5.60
CA GLU A 95 0.74 6.51 -6.61
C GLU A 95 0.49 7.49 -7.77
N ILE A 96 0.20 8.75 -7.46
CA ILE A 96 -0.02 9.80 -8.46
C ILE A 96 1.23 9.98 -9.33
N PHE A 97 2.41 9.98 -8.71
CA PHE A 97 3.68 10.09 -9.43
C PHE A 97 3.92 8.91 -10.37
N VAL A 98 3.68 7.68 -9.90
CA VAL A 98 3.81 6.47 -10.73
C VAL A 98 2.81 6.47 -11.88
N ILE A 99 1.57 6.90 -11.65
CA ILE A 99 0.56 7.07 -12.71
C ILE A 99 1.02 8.11 -13.72
N ALA A 100 1.52 9.27 -13.27
CA ALA A 100 2.00 10.31 -14.17
C ALA A 100 3.15 9.81 -15.05
N ILE A 101 4.14 9.13 -14.47
CA ILE A 101 5.24 8.52 -15.24
C ILE A 101 4.69 7.49 -16.23
N GLY A 102 3.87 6.54 -15.76
CA GLY A 102 3.33 5.51 -16.64
C GLY A 102 2.48 6.08 -17.77
N TRP A 103 1.80 7.20 -17.55
CA TRP A 103 1.06 7.92 -18.60
C TRP A 103 2.04 8.47 -19.65
N THR A 104 3.12 9.15 -19.22
CA THR A 104 4.12 9.69 -20.17
C THR A 104 4.80 8.60 -21.00
N LEU A 105 4.86 7.37 -20.49
CA LEU A 105 5.37 6.20 -21.19
C LEU A 105 4.32 5.51 -22.08
N GLY A 106 3.10 6.06 -22.20
CA GLY A 106 2.02 5.53 -23.05
C GLY A 106 1.09 4.53 -22.35
N GLY A 107 1.18 4.39 -21.02
CA GLY A 107 0.30 3.53 -20.23
C GLY A 107 -1.14 4.02 -20.19
N LYS A 108 -2.10 3.08 -20.20
CA LYS A 108 -3.53 3.36 -20.03
C LYS A 108 -3.97 2.95 -18.63
N PHE A 109 -4.72 3.82 -17.96
CA PHE A 109 -5.23 3.57 -16.61
C PHE A 109 -6.75 3.62 -16.59
N GLY A 110 -7.36 2.68 -15.87
CA GLY A 110 -8.80 2.68 -15.62
C GLY A 110 -9.17 3.53 -14.41
N ILE A 111 -10.48 3.74 -14.25
CA ILE A 111 -11.05 4.42 -13.06
C ILE A 111 -10.59 3.74 -11.75
N GLY A 112 -10.49 2.41 -11.72
CA GLY A 112 -10.03 1.69 -10.53
C GLY A 112 -8.62 2.10 -10.07
N THR A 113 -7.72 2.39 -11.01
CA THR A 113 -6.35 2.84 -10.70
C THR A 113 -6.34 4.24 -10.11
N ILE A 114 -7.17 5.13 -10.65
CA ILE A 114 -7.31 6.51 -10.15
C ILE A 114 -7.92 6.49 -8.74
N LEU A 115 -8.97 5.70 -8.54
CA LEU A 115 -9.59 5.51 -7.21
C LEU A 115 -8.57 4.99 -6.21
N PHE A 116 -7.78 3.97 -6.59
CA PHE A 116 -6.73 3.44 -5.73
C PHE A 116 -5.71 4.51 -5.35
N ALA A 117 -5.19 5.27 -6.31
CA ALA A 117 -4.18 6.29 -6.06
C ALA A 117 -4.62 7.40 -5.10
N ILE A 118 -5.88 7.80 -5.20
CA ILE A 118 -6.44 8.86 -4.34
C ILE A 118 -6.78 8.31 -2.95
N LEU A 119 -7.41 7.14 -2.88
CA LEU A 119 -8.00 6.64 -1.64
C LEU A 119 -7.03 5.85 -0.75
N ILE A 120 -6.03 5.18 -1.34
CA ILE A 120 -5.17 4.28 -0.56
C ILE A 120 -4.39 4.99 0.54
N GLY A 121 -3.95 6.24 0.30
CA GLY A 121 -3.18 7.00 1.27
C GLY A 121 -3.95 7.31 2.56
N PRO A 122 -5.12 7.97 2.49
CA PRO A 122 -5.99 8.16 3.63
C PRO A 122 -6.36 6.85 4.33
N CYS A 123 -6.73 5.80 3.59
CA CYS A 123 -7.12 4.51 4.17
C CYS A 123 -5.97 3.88 4.97
N VAL A 124 -4.76 3.81 4.40
CA VAL A 124 -3.57 3.26 5.08
C VAL A 124 -3.24 4.08 6.33
N ALA A 125 -3.32 5.42 6.25
CA ALA A 125 -3.04 6.28 7.39
C ALA A 125 -4.04 6.04 8.55
N ILE A 126 -5.33 5.87 8.24
CA ILE A 126 -6.37 5.56 9.22
C ILE A 126 -6.10 4.18 9.86
N CYS A 127 -5.89 3.14 9.04
CA CYS A 127 -5.60 1.79 9.51
C CYS A 127 -4.36 1.73 10.40
N LEU A 128 -3.28 2.43 10.02
CA LEU A 128 -2.06 2.48 10.82
C LEU A 128 -2.27 3.21 12.15
N ASN A 129 -3.05 4.30 12.16
CA ASN A 129 -3.37 5.01 13.41
C ASN A 129 -4.21 4.14 14.36
N MET A 130 -5.21 3.42 13.83
CA MET A 130 -6.04 2.51 14.62
C MET A 130 -5.23 1.35 15.18
N ALA A 131 -4.45 0.67 14.35
CA ALA A 131 -3.60 -0.45 14.78
C ALA A 131 -2.58 0.00 15.84
N GLY A 132 -1.98 1.18 15.68
CA GLY A 132 -1.06 1.76 16.66
C GLY A 132 -1.71 2.11 18.00
N ARG A 133 -3.00 2.47 18.02
CA ARG A 133 -3.75 2.70 19.27
C ARG A 133 -4.06 1.40 20.00
N LEU A 134 -4.43 0.35 19.26
CA LEU A 134 -4.75 -0.97 19.83
C LEU A 134 -3.51 -1.67 20.41
N GLY A 135 -2.32 -1.37 19.88
CA GLY A 135 -1.05 -1.93 20.34
C GLY A 135 -0.40 -1.20 21.53
N LYS A 136 -0.95 -0.09 22.02
CA LYS A 136 -0.46 0.53 23.25
C LYS A 136 -0.94 -0.30 24.44
N PRO A 137 -0.05 -0.75 25.35
CA PRO A 137 -0.48 -1.30 26.63
C PRO A 137 -1.41 -0.28 27.30
N SER A 138 -2.53 -0.75 27.83
CA SER A 138 -3.33 0.02 28.78
C SER A 138 -2.42 0.28 29.99
N ASP A 139 -1.91 1.50 30.09
CA ASP A 139 -1.31 1.99 31.33
C ASP A 139 -2.46 2.17 32.34
N ASP A 140 -2.78 1.09 33.07
CA ASP A 140 -3.49 1.08 34.35
C ASP A 140 -2.46 1.05 35.50
#